data_AF-A0A0F7RVQ4-F1
#
_entry.id   AF-A0A0F7RVQ4-F1
#
_cell.length_a   1.000
_cell.length_b   1.000
_cell.length_c   1.000
_cell.angle_alpha   90.00
_cell.angle_beta   90.00
_cell.angle_gamma   90.00
#
_symmetry.space_group_name_H-M   'P 1'
#
loop_
_entity.id
_entity.type
_entity.pdbx_description
1 polymer ?
#
loop_
_entity_poly.entity_id
_entity_poly.type
_entity_poly.pdbx_seq_one_letter_code
_entity_poly.pdbx_strand_id
1 'polypeptide(L)'
;MSAGVGLDYTWIDQNRKQVKLPAPQYIDYVMTWVGGLLSDEATFPTKASRDFPPTFLTTCKHIYKQLLRVFAHIYHAQYQYLVHLCCEGHFNSLFAHFIAFGSENRLFDYRDFKWSGGASQGVSGGGGAQSPTVTVVAGVGGYPGVCDLIERWVELGVLGPECIGQR
;
A
#
# COMPACT_ATOMS: atom_id res chain seq x y z
N MET A 1 -10.72 6.53 0.45
CA MET A 1 -10.12 6.19 1.76
C MET A 1 -8.83 6.97 1.91
N SER A 2 -8.67 7.78 2.97
CA SER A 2 -7.46 8.60 3.14
C SER A 2 -6.40 7.89 3.99
N ALA A 3 -5.12 8.16 3.77
CA ALA A 3 -4.01 7.68 4.62
C ALA A 3 -3.05 8.82 5.02
N GLY A 4 -3.57 10.04 5.09
CA GLY A 4 -2.80 11.25 5.38
C GLY A 4 -3.36 12.48 4.69
N VAL A 5 -2.81 13.63 5.06
CA VAL A 5 -3.06 14.90 4.35
C VAL A 5 -2.56 14.74 2.91
N GLY A 6 -3.46 14.85 1.94
CA GLY A 6 -3.13 14.75 0.51
C GLY A 6 -3.09 13.32 -0.06
N LEU A 7 -3.32 12.28 0.75
CA LEU A 7 -3.28 10.88 0.32
C LEU A 7 -4.67 10.25 0.32
N ASP A 8 -5.35 10.29 -0.82
CA ASP A 8 -6.64 9.65 -1.04
C ASP A 8 -6.52 8.42 -1.96
N TYR A 9 -6.92 7.26 -1.46
CA TYR A 9 -7.11 6.07 -2.28
C TYR A 9 -8.47 6.08 -2.96
N THR A 10 -8.44 5.94 -4.28
CA THR A 10 -9.59 5.64 -5.13
C THR A 10 -9.70 4.14 -5.38
N TRP A 11 -10.93 3.69 -5.57
CA TRP A 11 -11.26 2.33 -6.02
C TRP A 11 -11.57 2.36 -7.51
N ILE A 12 -11.25 1.30 -8.24
CA ILE A 12 -11.63 1.16 -9.64
C ILE A 12 -12.88 0.28 -9.68
N ASP A 13 -14.00 0.85 -10.11
CA ASP A 13 -15.26 0.11 -10.23
C ASP A 13 -15.24 -0.86 -11.44
N GLN A 14 -16.32 -1.62 -11.59
CA GLN A 14 -16.50 -2.57 -12.71
C GLN A 14 -16.45 -1.87 -14.09
N ASN A 15 -16.77 -0.57 -14.14
CA ASN A 15 -16.74 0.25 -15.35
C ASN A 15 -15.37 0.91 -15.58
N ARG A 16 -14.34 0.49 -14.83
CA ARG A 16 -12.98 1.06 -14.84
C ARG A 16 -12.92 2.54 -14.44
N LYS A 17 -13.94 3.04 -13.76
CA LYS A 17 -13.99 4.42 -13.25
C LYS A 17 -13.37 4.47 -11.86
N GLN A 18 -12.52 5.47 -11.64
CA GLN A 18 -12.00 5.76 -10.31
C GLN A 18 -13.09 6.43 -9.46
N VAL A 19 -13.42 5.82 -8.33
CA VAL A 19 -14.42 6.31 -7.37
C VAL A 19 -13.79 6.54 -6.01
N LYS A 20 -14.17 7.64 -5.35
CA LYS A 20 -13.81 7.90 -3.95
C LYS A 20 -14.81 7.18 -3.06
N LEU A 21 -14.31 6.28 -2.21
CA LEU A 21 -15.11 5.56 -1.23
C LEU A 21 -14.73 5.97 0.20
N PRO A 22 -15.71 5.99 1.14
CA PRO A 22 -15.42 6.03 2.56
C PRO A 22 -14.48 4.88 2.97
N ALA A 23 -13.67 5.10 4.01
CA ALA A 23 -12.74 4.09 4.51
C ALA A 23 -13.37 2.71 4.80
N PRO A 24 -14.47 2.59 5.57
CA PRO A 24 -15.06 1.28 5.84
C PRO A 24 -15.50 0.55 4.57
N GLN A 25 -16.11 1.26 3.62
CA GLN A 25 -16.55 0.69 2.34
C GLN A 25 -15.36 0.22 1.48
N TYR A 26 -14.28 1.00 1.48
CA TYR A 26 -13.07 0.63 0.73
C TYR A 26 -12.44 -0.64 1.30
N ILE A 27 -12.32 -0.74 2.62
CA ILE A 27 -11.75 -1.91 3.29
C ILE A 27 -12.63 -3.14 3.02
N ASP A 28 -13.95 -3.01 3.10
CA ASP A 28 -14.89 -4.09 2.80
C ASP A 28 -14.73 -4.60 1.36
N TYR A 29 -14.60 -3.69 0.39
CA TYR A 29 -14.34 -4.06 -1.01
C TYR A 29 -12.99 -4.74 -1.19
N VAL A 30 -11.93 -4.27 -0.54
CA VAL A 30 -10.61 -4.92 -0.57
C VAL A 30 -10.71 -6.34 -0.01
N MET A 31 -11.31 -6.51 1.17
CA MET A 31 -11.42 -7.82 1.82
C MET A 31 -12.28 -8.80 1.00
N THR A 32 -13.41 -8.33 0.47
CA THR A 32 -14.28 -9.12 -0.40
C THR A 32 -13.58 -9.53 -1.69
N TRP A 33 -12.87 -8.59 -2.33
CA TRP A 33 -12.14 -8.86 -3.56
C TRP A 33 -11.00 -9.86 -3.35
N VAL A 34 -10.20 -9.68 -2.29
CA VAL A 34 -9.13 -10.63 -1.93
C VAL A 34 -9.72 -12.00 -1.59
N GLY A 35 -10.80 -12.08 -0.80
CA GLY A 35 -11.46 -13.33 -0.47
C GLY A 35 -11.99 -14.07 -1.70
N GLY A 36 -12.54 -13.32 -2.67
CA GLY A 36 -12.99 -13.86 -3.95
C GLY A 36 -11.85 -14.46 -4.77
N LEU A 37 -10.69 -13.79 -4.81
CA LEU A 37 -9.50 -14.32 -5.49
C LEU A 37 -8.98 -15.59 -4.82
N LEU A 38 -8.90 -15.61 -3.48
CA LEU A 38 -8.41 -16.78 -2.73
C LEU A 38 -9.31 -18.00 -2.87
N SER A 39 -10.62 -17.78 -3.07
CA SER A 39 -11.60 -18.86 -3.26
C SER A 39 -11.68 -19.36 -4.70
N ASP A 40 -11.11 -18.63 -5.66
CA ASP A 40 -11.11 -18.99 -7.07
C ASP A 40 -10.00 -20.00 -7.39
N GLU A 41 -10.38 -21.26 -7.66
CA GLU A 41 -9.43 -22.32 -8.04
C GLU A 41 -8.67 -22.02 -9.34
N ALA A 42 -9.13 -21.09 -10.18
CA ALA A 42 -8.38 -20.67 -11.36
C ALA A 42 -7.22 -19.73 -11.03
N THR A 43 -7.34 -18.96 -9.95
CA THR A 43 -6.30 -18.05 -9.48
C THR A 43 -5.42 -18.72 -8.43
N PHE A 44 -6.01 -19.43 -7.47
CA PHE A 44 -5.34 -20.19 -6.40
C PHE A 44 -5.74 -21.67 -6.46
N PRO A 45 -5.05 -22.48 -7.29
CA PRO A 45 -5.31 -23.92 -7.36
C PRO A 45 -5.12 -24.62 -6.01
N THR A 46 -6.12 -25.41 -5.61
CA THR A 46 -6.08 -26.23 -4.37
C THR A 46 -5.73 -27.69 -4.64
N LYS A 47 -5.78 -28.11 -5.91
CA LYS A 47 -5.52 -29.49 -6.35
C LYS A 47 -4.06 -29.60 -6.82
N ALA A 48 -3.33 -30.59 -6.30
CA ALA A 48 -1.91 -30.80 -6.60
C ALA A 48 -1.60 -31.03 -8.10
N SER A 49 -2.60 -31.38 -8.91
CA SER A 49 -2.47 -31.61 -10.35
C SER A 49 -2.57 -30.34 -11.21
N ARG A 50 -2.75 -29.16 -10.60
CA ARG A 50 -3.01 -27.92 -11.33
C ARG A 50 -1.95 -26.88 -10.99
N ASP A 51 -1.26 -26.42 -12.03
CA ASP A 51 -0.26 -25.36 -11.93
C ASP A 51 -0.91 -24.00 -11.71
N PHE A 52 -0.15 -23.10 -11.08
CA PHE A 52 -0.53 -21.70 -10.94
C PHE A 52 -0.58 -20.99 -12.29
N PRO A 53 -1.52 -20.05 -12.50
CA PRO A 53 -1.56 -19.27 -13.73
C PRO A 53 -0.32 -18.39 -13.88
N PRO A 54 0.13 -18.07 -15.10
CA PRO A 54 1.29 -17.20 -15.32
C PRO A 54 1.09 -15.78 -14.76
N THR A 55 -0.15 -15.38 -14.52
CA THR A 55 -0.52 -14.09 -13.91
C THR A 55 -0.47 -14.11 -12.38
N PHE A 56 -0.20 -15.25 -11.74
CA PHE A 56 -0.26 -15.42 -10.29
C PHE A 56 0.55 -14.37 -9.53
N LEU A 57 1.82 -14.19 -9.89
CA LEU A 57 2.70 -13.23 -9.21
C LEU A 57 2.17 -11.79 -9.33
N THR A 58 1.61 -11.44 -10.48
CA THR A 58 1.00 -10.12 -10.71
C THR A 58 -0.24 -9.94 -9.83
N THR A 59 -1.06 -10.98 -9.71
CA THR A 59 -2.22 -10.98 -8.80
C THR A 59 -1.78 -10.84 -7.34
N CYS A 60 -0.77 -11.59 -6.89
CA CYS A 60 -0.22 -11.50 -5.54
C CYS A 60 0.31 -10.09 -5.23
N LYS A 61 1.06 -9.47 -6.16
CA LYS A 61 1.52 -8.08 -6.03
C LYS A 61 0.35 -7.11 -5.89
N HIS A 62 -0.74 -7.33 -6.63
CA HIS A 62 -1.92 -6.48 -6.55
C HIS A 62 -2.65 -6.65 -5.20
N ILE A 63 -2.82 -7.88 -4.72
CA ILE A 63 -3.34 -8.17 -3.37
C ILE A 63 -2.48 -7.45 -2.31
N TYR A 64 -1.15 -7.61 -2.39
CA TYR A 64 -0.20 -7.00 -1.46
C TYR A 64 -0.35 -5.48 -1.41
N LYS A 65 -0.44 -4.83 -2.58
CA LYS A 65 -0.63 -3.39 -2.68
C LYS A 65 -1.94 -2.93 -2.05
N GLN A 66 -3.05 -3.64 -2.23
CA GLN A 66 -4.33 -3.26 -1.63
C GLN A 66 -4.31 -3.43 -0.10
N LEU A 67 -3.77 -4.54 0.41
CA LEU A 67 -3.64 -4.76 1.85
C LEU A 67 -2.72 -3.73 2.52
N LEU A 68 -1.65 -3.33 1.83
CA LEU A 68 -0.75 -2.30 2.34
C LEU A 68 -1.44 -0.94 2.52
N ARG A 69 -2.39 -0.60 1.64
CA ARG A 69 -3.22 0.62 1.78
C ARG A 69 -4.09 0.57 3.03
N VAL A 70 -4.60 -0.62 3.37
CA VAL A 70 -5.37 -0.85 4.60
C VAL A 70 -4.47 -0.66 5.83
N PHE A 71 -3.27 -1.23 5.84
CA PHE A 71 -2.28 -0.98 6.90
C PHE A 71 -2.00 0.52 7.07
N ALA A 72 -1.68 1.21 5.99
CA ALA A 72 -1.38 2.64 6.02
C ALA A 72 -2.56 3.47 6.55
N HIS A 73 -3.79 3.14 6.16
CA HIS A 73 -4.99 3.78 6.70
C HIS A 73 -5.13 3.56 8.21
N ILE A 74 -4.93 2.34 8.69
CA ILE A 74 -5.06 2.01 10.12
C ILE A 74 -4.00 2.74 10.95
N TYR A 75 -2.73 2.74 10.53
CA TYR A 75 -1.67 3.50 11.20
C TYR A 75 -1.97 5.01 11.25
N HIS A 76 -2.51 5.56 10.17
CA HIS A 76 -2.77 7.00 10.13
C HIS A 76 -4.03 7.39 10.93
N ALA A 77 -5.15 6.69 10.71
CA ALA A 77 -6.46 7.13 11.18
C ALA A 77 -6.96 6.41 12.44
N GLN A 78 -6.45 5.21 12.74
CA GLN A 78 -7.02 4.32 13.76
C GLN A 78 -6.01 3.90 14.85
N TYR A 79 -4.75 4.33 14.77
CA TYR A 79 -3.70 3.89 15.70
C TYR A 79 -3.99 4.24 17.16
N GLN A 80 -4.64 5.38 17.43
CA GLN A 80 -5.06 5.75 18.80
C GLN A 80 -5.98 4.69 19.41
N TYR A 81 -6.91 4.12 18.63
CA TYR A 81 -7.77 3.04 19.10
C TYR A 81 -7.01 1.75 19.35
N LEU A 82 -6.00 1.44 18.52
CA LEU A 82 -5.14 0.26 18.75
C LEU A 82 -4.40 0.37 20.09
N VAL A 83 -3.87 1.56 20.41
CA VAL A 83 -3.21 1.82 21.69
C VAL A 83 -4.18 1.74 22.86
N HIS A 84 -5.40 2.27 22.73
CA HIS A 84 -6.43 2.16 23.77
C HIS A 84 -6.84 0.70 24.06
N LEU A 85 -6.73 -0.18 23.08
CA LEU A 85 -7.00 -1.61 23.21
C LEU A 85 -5.74 -2.42 23.58
N CYS A 86 -4.58 -1.79 23.74
CA CYS A 86 -3.28 -2.44 23.94
C CYS A 86 -2.94 -3.48 22.85
N CYS A 87 -3.35 -3.22 21.61
CA CYS A 87 -3.17 -4.13 20.47
C CYS A 87 -2.05 -3.69 19.50
N GLU A 88 -1.40 -2.56 19.76
CA GLU A 88 -0.36 -2.00 18.90
C GLU A 88 0.82 -2.96 18.69
N GLY A 89 1.22 -3.73 19.71
CA GLY A 89 2.29 -4.73 19.59
C GLY A 89 1.97 -5.84 18.59
N HIS A 90 0.72 -6.33 18.60
CA HIS A 90 0.24 -7.35 17.67
C HIS A 90 0.22 -6.81 16.23
N PHE A 91 -0.30 -5.59 16.07
CA PHE A 91 -0.40 -4.95 14.76
C PHE A 91 0.97 -4.62 14.17
N ASN A 92 1.91 -4.13 15.00
CA ASN A 92 3.28 -3.86 14.60
C ASN A 92 4.01 -5.14 14.18
N SER A 93 3.87 -6.22 14.94
CA SER A 93 4.48 -7.52 14.62
C SER A 93 3.95 -8.08 13.29
N LEU A 94 2.63 -8.01 13.09
CA LEU A 94 1.99 -8.42 11.84
C LEU A 94 2.50 -7.58 10.66
N PHE A 95 2.61 -6.26 10.83
CA PHE A 95 3.05 -5.38 9.77
C PHE A 95 4.54 -5.55 9.43
N ALA A 96 5.40 -5.70 10.43
CA ALA A 96 6.82 -5.98 10.21
C ALA A 96 7.01 -7.29 9.42
N HIS A 97 6.32 -8.36 9.82
CA HIS A 97 6.33 -9.62 9.07
C HIS A 97 5.81 -9.45 7.64
N PHE A 98 4.74 -8.67 7.45
CA PHE A 98 4.21 -8.36 6.12
C PHE A 98 5.23 -7.62 5.24
N ILE A 99 5.98 -6.66 5.77
CA ILE A 99 7.02 -5.97 4.99
C ILE A 99 8.18 -6.92 4.66
N ALA A 100 8.66 -7.68 5.64
CA ALA A 100 9.75 -8.65 5.44
C ALA A 100 9.40 -9.68 4.36
N PHE A 101 8.23 -10.31 4.46
CA PHE A 101 7.75 -11.29 3.48
C PHE A 101 7.58 -10.67 2.09
N GLY A 102 7.06 -9.44 2.03
CA GLY A 102 6.84 -8.71 0.80
C GLY A 102 8.15 -8.39 0.06
N SER A 103 9.17 -8.01 0.82
CA SER A 103 10.51 -7.71 0.28
C SER A 103 11.20 -8.98 -0.23
N GLU A 104 11.25 -10.03 0.59
CA GLU A 104 11.92 -11.30 0.26
C GLU A 104 11.36 -11.91 -1.04
N ASN A 105 10.03 -11.91 -1.18
CA ASN A 105 9.35 -12.46 -2.35
C ASN A 105 9.16 -11.46 -3.51
N ARG A 106 9.74 -10.25 -3.40
CA ARG A 106 9.61 -9.16 -4.38
C ARG A 106 8.15 -8.84 -4.73
N LEU A 107 7.25 -8.95 -3.77
CA LEU A 107 5.83 -8.61 -3.88
C LEU A 107 5.58 -7.10 -3.71
N PHE A 108 6.57 -6.41 -3.16
CA PHE A 108 6.53 -5.01 -2.76
C PHE A 108 7.88 -4.33 -3.05
N ASP A 109 7.85 -3.08 -3.52
CA ASP A 109 9.04 -2.21 -3.59
C ASP A 109 8.78 -0.98 -2.70
N TYR A 110 9.68 -0.78 -1.73
CA TYR A 110 9.61 0.34 -0.78
C TYR A 110 9.67 1.70 -1.47
N ARG A 111 10.46 1.85 -2.53
CA ARG A 111 10.58 3.13 -3.25
C ARG A 111 9.30 3.48 -3.96
N ASP A 112 8.69 2.50 -4.63
CA ASP A 112 7.40 2.67 -5.29
C ASP A 112 6.32 3.01 -4.29
N PHE A 113 6.31 2.36 -3.13
CA PHE A 113 5.36 2.67 -2.07
C PHE A 113 5.58 4.07 -1.50
N LYS A 114 6.81 4.38 -1.07
CA LYS A 114 7.16 5.70 -0.55
C LYS A 114 6.74 6.79 -1.52
N TRP A 115 6.95 6.63 -2.83
CA TRP A 115 6.58 7.68 -3.79
C TRP A 115 5.16 7.55 -4.40
N SER A 116 4.45 6.44 -4.17
CA SER A 116 3.12 6.19 -4.76
C SER A 116 2.05 7.19 -4.29
N GLY A 117 2.31 7.95 -3.22
CA GLY A 117 1.39 8.95 -2.69
C GLY A 117 1.18 10.18 -3.59
N GLY A 118 2.07 10.44 -4.55
CA GLY A 118 2.01 11.62 -5.42
C GLY A 118 1.09 11.51 -6.65
N ALA A 119 0.43 10.37 -6.88
CA ALA A 119 -0.37 10.14 -8.09
C ALA A 119 -1.81 10.70 -8.00
N SER A 120 -1.99 11.92 -7.51
CA SER A 120 -3.07 12.76 -8.03
C SER A 120 -2.52 13.52 -9.24
N GLN A 121 -2.69 12.95 -10.44
CA GLN A 121 -2.52 13.69 -11.68
C GLN A 121 -3.52 14.86 -11.67
N GLY A 122 -3.07 16.03 -11.22
CA GLY A 122 -3.67 17.29 -11.58
C GLY A 122 -3.17 17.64 -12.97
N VAL A 123 -4.01 17.45 -13.99
CA VAL A 123 -3.83 18.13 -15.28
C VAL A 123 -4.06 19.62 -15.01
N SER A 124 -3.01 20.39 -14.75
CA SER A 124 -3.08 21.84 -14.79
C SER A 124 -3.07 22.27 -16.26
N GLY A 125 -4.25 22.55 -16.80
CA GLY A 125 -4.43 23.24 -18.07
C GLY A 125 -3.72 24.60 -18.02
N GLY A 126 -2.92 24.86 -19.05
CA GLY A 126 -2.00 25.99 -19.11
C GLY A 126 -2.67 27.36 -19.28
N GLY A 127 -1.96 28.37 -18.80
CA GLY A 127 -2.20 29.77 -19.12
C GLY A 127 -1.18 30.67 -18.42
N GLY A 128 -0.10 31.04 -19.11
CA GLY A 128 0.80 32.12 -18.71
C GLY A 128 2.28 31.76 -18.71
N ALA A 129 3.00 32.32 -19.68
CA ALA A 129 4.45 32.19 -19.82
C ALA A 129 5.19 32.85 -18.64
N GLN A 130 6.01 32.07 -17.96
CA GLN A 130 7.16 32.52 -17.17
C GLN A 130 8.13 31.33 -16.97
N SER A 131 9.41 31.65 -16.98
CA SER A 131 10.60 30.78 -17.03
C SER A 131 10.54 29.53 -16.12
N PRO A 132 11.24 28.42 -16.49
CA PRO A 132 11.24 27.22 -15.67
C PRO A 132 12.18 27.41 -14.47
N THR A 133 11.70 28.06 -13.42
CA THR A 133 12.28 27.88 -12.10
C THR A 133 11.74 26.54 -11.59
N VAL A 134 12.57 25.50 -11.61
CA VAL A 134 12.26 24.23 -10.94
C VAL A 134 12.28 24.49 -9.44
N THR A 135 11.17 25.01 -8.92
CA THR A 135 10.93 25.04 -7.49
C THR A 135 10.68 23.59 -7.08
N VAL A 136 11.68 22.96 -6.47
CA VAL A 136 11.49 21.70 -5.75
C VAL A 136 10.58 22.03 -4.58
N VAL A 137 9.27 22.01 -4.80
CA VAL A 137 8.31 21.88 -3.70
C VAL A 137 8.73 20.58 -3.03
N ALA A 138 9.23 20.66 -1.80
CA ALA A 138 9.59 19.49 -1.02
C ALA A 138 8.42 18.51 -1.11
N GLY A 139 8.64 17.44 -1.87
CA GLY A 139 7.59 16.51 -2.25
C GLY A 139 7.01 15.93 -0.98
N VAL A 140 5.75 16.21 -0.70
CA VAL A 140 4.94 15.40 0.22
C VAL A 140 4.60 14.10 -0.53
N GLY A 141 5.65 13.38 -0.92
CA GLY A 141 5.60 12.15 -1.71
C GLY A 141 5.90 10.99 -0.79
N GLY A 142 4.93 10.64 0.04
CA GLY A 142 4.93 9.40 0.80
C GLY A 142 4.03 9.40 2.02
N TYR A 143 3.77 8.19 2.52
CA TYR A 143 2.94 7.93 3.69
C TYR A 143 3.67 8.41 4.95
N PRO A 144 3.37 9.62 5.48
CA PRO A 144 4.09 10.17 6.61
C PRO A 144 3.83 9.27 7.83
N GLY A 145 4.87 8.94 8.60
CA GLY A 145 4.79 8.02 9.74
C GLY A 145 4.92 6.54 9.38
N VAL A 146 4.28 6.04 8.30
CA VAL A 146 4.39 4.61 7.92
C VAL A 146 5.74 4.31 7.27
N CYS A 147 6.20 5.19 6.39
CA CYS A 147 7.54 5.05 5.78
C CYS A 147 8.63 5.23 6.83
N ASP A 148 8.47 6.24 7.71
CA ASP A 148 9.41 6.52 8.80
C ASP A 148 9.49 5.33 9.79
N LEU A 149 8.36 4.65 10.06
CA LEU A 149 8.32 3.45 10.90
C LEU A 149 9.13 2.30 10.28
N ILE A 150 8.97 2.06 8.97
CA ILE A 150 9.71 1.02 8.25
C ILE A 150 11.21 1.32 8.27
N GLU A 151 11.60 2.56 7.98
CA GLU A 151 13.00 3.00 8.07
C GLU A 151 13.55 2.81 9.48
N ARG A 152 12.77 3.16 10.50
CA ARG A 152 13.18 2.98 11.90
C ARG A 152 13.32 1.51 12.28
N TRP A 153 12.48 0.61 11.77
CA TRP A 153 12.64 -0.83 11.99
C TRP A 153 13.90 -1.40 11.35
N VAL A 154 14.32 -0.86 10.21
CA VAL A 154 15.62 -1.22 9.61
C VAL A 154 16.76 -0.73 10.49
N GLU A 155 16.72 0.52 10.97
CA GLU A 155 17.75 1.06 11.88
C GLU A 155 17.86 0.28 13.19
N LEU A 156 16.74 -0.22 13.70
CA LEU A 156 16.70 -1.04 14.93
C LEU A 156 17.08 -2.51 14.69
N GLY A 157 17.33 -2.93 13.44
CA GLY A 157 17.65 -4.31 13.09
C GLY A 157 16.46 -5.28 13.16
N VAL A 158 15.23 -4.76 13.21
CA VAL A 158 13.99 -5.56 13.17
C VAL A 158 13.71 -6.04 11.74
N LEU A 159 14.01 -5.19 10.75
CA LEU A 159 13.97 -5.51 9.33
C LEU A 159 15.37 -5.42 8.74
N GLY A 160 15.68 -6.23 7.72
CA GLY A 160 16.94 -6.10 7.00
C GLY A 160 16.95 -4.90 6.04
N PRO A 161 18.13 -4.35 5.71
CA PRO A 161 18.27 -3.17 4.83
C PRO A 161 17.71 -3.40 3.42
N GLU A 162 17.62 -4.66 2.98
CA GLU A 162 16.98 -5.04 1.72
C GLU A 162 15.51 -4.63 1.64
N CYS A 163 14.81 -4.51 2.79
CA CYS A 163 13.42 -4.10 2.86
C CYS A 163 13.19 -2.66 2.38
N ILE A 164 14.21 -1.81 2.43
CA ILE A 164 14.16 -0.42 1.93
C ILE A 164 15.00 -0.23 0.66
N GLY A 165 15.50 -1.32 0.06
CA GLY A 165 16.31 -1.29 -1.15
C GLY A 165 17.76 -0.83 -0.92
N GLN A 166 18.25 -0.83 0.31
CA GLN A 166 19.66 -0.62 0.62
C GLN A 166 20.38 -1.97 0.49
N ARG A 167 21.33 -2.06 -0.45
CA ARG A 167 22.29 -3.16 -0.59
C ARG A 167 23.69 -2.59 -0.59
#